data_AF-A0A1V3SX31-F1
#
_entry.id   AF-A0A1V3SX31-F1
#
_cell.length_a   1.000
_cell.length_b   1.000
_cell.length_c   1.000
_cell.angle_alpha   90.00
_cell.angle_beta   90.00
_cell.angle_gamma   90.00
#
_symmetry.space_group_name_H-M   'P 1'
#
loop_
_entity.id
_entity.type
_entity.pdbx_description
1 polymer ?
#
loop_
_entity_poly.entity_id
_entity_poly.type
_entity_poly.pdbx_seq_one_letter_code
_entity_poly.pdbx_strand_id
1 'polypeptide(L)'
;MAFAHNIGIDPKNYTSGIDYLRFKSGPPDFSYYYGQDLLIERPKGIPLHCVSLYGDPKSSLLLAYIEYFGIYRIIVRLSAQYSGTPINRSYAINPRTGCGLNVIVDLNFSDENISEILTNKEILAGLTEQVIADIIQPRLVEVFNSERDKALHEALLFALANCGAKEGDILTKDHINIISKLTTERMMPFLMNSLNLRRKTENMSSN
;
A
#
# COMPACT_ATOMS: atom_id res chain seq x y z
N MET A 1 13.15 6.54 -14.67
CA MET A 1 13.42 7.72 -15.53
C MET A 1 12.17 8.32 -16.19
N ALA A 2 11.11 7.56 -16.52
CA ALA A 2 9.93 8.11 -17.23
C ALA A 2 9.28 9.32 -16.54
N PHE A 3 9.07 9.27 -15.21
CA PHE A 3 8.50 10.39 -14.46
C PHE A 3 9.40 11.64 -14.47
N ALA A 4 10.72 11.44 -14.34
CA ALA A 4 11.69 12.54 -14.40
C ALA A 4 11.68 13.27 -15.76
N HIS A 5 11.58 12.50 -16.84
CA HIS A 5 11.41 13.04 -18.18
C HIS A 5 10.06 13.79 -18.34
N ASN A 6 8.97 13.22 -17.82
CA ASN A 6 7.64 13.83 -17.89
C ASN A 6 7.58 15.21 -17.21
N ILE A 7 8.31 15.39 -16.10
CA ILE A 7 8.39 16.68 -15.40
C ILE A 7 9.49 17.61 -15.93
N GLY A 8 10.11 17.25 -17.06
CA GLY A 8 11.00 18.14 -17.83
C GLY A 8 12.46 18.16 -17.40
N ILE A 9 12.93 17.19 -16.60
CA ILE A 9 14.37 17.13 -16.29
C ILE A 9 15.14 16.63 -17.55
N ASP A 10 16.21 17.34 -17.90
CA ASP A 10 17.08 17.00 -19.03
C ASP A 10 17.80 15.65 -18.76
N PRO A 11 17.80 14.70 -19.72
CA PRO A 11 18.55 13.45 -19.63
C PRO A 11 20.00 13.55 -19.18
N LYS A 12 20.69 14.66 -19.50
CA LYS A 12 22.07 14.89 -19.06
C LYS A 12 22.22 14.98 -17.53
N ASN A 13 21.14 15.23 -16.81
CA ASN A 13 21.12 15.40 -15.36
C ASN A 13 20.83 14.09 -14.59
N TYR A 14 20.71 12.94 -15.26
CA TYR A 14 20.54 11.63 -14.59
C TYR A 14 21.75 10.70 -14.79
N THR A 15 22.97 11.27 -14.74
CA THR A 15 24.23 10.59 -15.06
C THR A 15 24.35 9.20 -14.42
N SER A 16 24.19 9.10 -13.10
CA SER A 16 24.24 7.84 -12.35
C SER A 16 23.27 6.79 -12.89
N GLY A 17 22.02 7.18 -13.15
CA GLY A 17 21.03 6.23 -13.65
C GLY A 17 21.22 5.84 -15.12
N ILE A 18 21.77 6.72 -15.96
CA ILE A 18 22.16 6.36 -17.33
C ILE A 18 23.35 5.40 -17.32
N ASP A 19 24.34 5.68 -16.48
CA ASP A 19 25.54 4.85 -16.35
C ASP A 19 25.18 3.44 -15.85
N TYR A 20 24.31 3.34 -14.84
CA TYR A 20 23.79 2.05 -14.37
C TYR A 20 23.12 1.22 -15.48
N LEU A 21 22.34 1.86 -16.35
CA LEU A 21 21.65 1.18 -17.46
C LEU A 21 22.61 0.76 -18.59
N ARG A 22 23.68 1.53 -18.82
CA ARG A 22 24.61 1.32 -19.95
C ARG A 22 25.81 0.44 -19.59
N PHE A 23 26.38 0.69 -18.42
CA PHE A 23 27.63 0.12 -17.95
C PHE A 23 27.32 -0.61 -16.65
N LYS A 24 26.97 -1.90 -16.73
CA LYS A 24 26.62 -2.76 -15.58
C LYS A 24 27.79 -3.00 -14.59
N SER A 25 28.79 -2.11 -14.56
CA SER A 25 29.98 -2.17 -13.73
C SER A 25 29.91 -1.09 -12.66
N GLY A 26 29.50 -1.49 -11.45
CA GLY A 26 29.41 -0.61 -10.28
C GLY A 26 28.38 -1.14 -9.27
N PRO A 27 28.47 -0.75 -7.99
CA PRO A 27 27.37 -0.98 -7.05
C PRO A 27 26.12 -0.25 -7.55
N PRO A 28 24.92 -0.80 -7.31
CA PRO A 28 23.68 -0.11 -7.68
C PRO A 28 23.60 1.24 -6.97
N ASP A 29 23.26 2.31 -7.71
CA ASP A 29 22.94 3.63 -7.14
C ASP A 29 21.50 3.65 -6.57
N PHE A 30 21.11 2.56 -5.92
CA PHE A 30 19.86 2.45 -5.17
C PHE A 30 20.00 1.50 -3.99
N SER A 31 19.18 1.72 -2.97
CA SER A 31 19.03 0.83 -1.82
C SER A 31 17.58 0.81 -1.35
N TYR A 32 17.22 -0.25 -0.62
CA TYR A 32 15.97 -0.21 0.13
C TYR A 32 16.14 0.70 1.35
N TYR A 33 15.04 1.32 1.78
CA TYR A 33 15.07 2.28 2.89
C TYR A 33 13.88 2.11 3.82
N TYR A 34 14.17 1.66 5.05
CA TYR A 34 13.20 1.44 6.12
C TYR A 34 13.53 2.21 7.40
N GLY A 35 14.58 3.04 7.41
CA GLY A 35 15.00 3.80 8.58
C GLY A 35 13.91 4.69 9.18
N GLN A 36 13.22 5.48 8.35
CA GLN A 36 12.03 6.24 8.76
C GLN A 36 11.00 6.30 7.63
N ASP A 37 9.76 6.68 7.96
CA ASP A 37 8.76 6.95 6.95
C ASP A 37 8.99 8.33 6.31
N LEU A 38 9.15 8.36 4.99
CA LEU A 38 9.42 9.59 4.24
C LEU A 38 8.14 10.29 3.77
N LEU A 39 6.98 9.63 3.88
CA LEU A 39 5.71 10.27 3.57
C LEU A 39 5.25 11.13 4.74
N ILE A 40 5.15 12.44 4.50
CA ILE A 40 4.50 13.36 5.43
C ILE A 40 3.00 13.05 5.40
N GLU A 41 2.43 12.76 6.58
CA GLU A 41 1.01 12.41 6.75
C GLU A 41 0.56 11.20 5.90
N ARG A 42 1.30 10.08 6.00
CA ARG A 42 0.97 8.83 5.29
C ARG A 42 -0.52 8.49 5.37
N PRO A 43 -1.20 8.28 4.23
CA PRO A 43 -2.57 7.80 4.20
C PRO A 43 -2.70 6.40 4.84
N LYS A 44 -3.47 6.30 5.92
CA LYS A 44 -3.62 5.04 6.67
C LYS A 44 -4.40 3.99 5.89
N GLY A 45 -3.91 2.75 5.86
CA GLY A 45 -4.58 1.61 5.23
C GLY A 45 -4.70 1.71 3.70
N ILE A 46 -3.96 2.61 3.06
CA ILE A 46 -3.93 2.74 1.60
C ILE A 46 -2.59 2.20 1.09
N PRO A 47 -2.58 1.10 0.32
CA PRO A 47 -1.38 0.70 -0.39
C PRO A 47 -1.02 1.80 -1.37
N LEU A 48 0.26 2.06 -1.51
CA LEU A 48 0.75 3.23 -2.23
C LEU A 48 1.68 2.78 -3.35
N HIS A 49 1.42 3.24 -4.58
CA HIS A 49 2.47 3.27 -5.60
C HIS A 49 2.89 4.73 -5.77
N CYS A 50 4.14 5.05 -5.45
CA CYS A 50 4.65 6.41 -5.47
C CYS A 50 6.02 6.48 -6.14
N VAL A 51 6.22 7.53 -6.92
CA VAL A 51 7.52 7.96 -7.44
C VAL A 51 7.67 9.44 -7.07
N SER A 52 8.63 9.75 -6.23
CA SER A 52 9.00 11.13 -5.88
C SER A 52 10.39 11.45 -6.40
N LEU A 53 10.59 12.70 -6.79
CA LEU A 53 11.84 13.24 -7.28
C LEU A 53 12.20 14.48 -6.48
N TYR A 54 13.41 14.48 -5.96
CA TYR A 54 14.01 15.61 -5.28
C TYR A 54 15.34 15.95 -5.94
N GLY A 55 15.49 17.18 -6.42
CA GLY A 55 16.73 17.66 -7.00
C GLY A 55 17.10 19.00 -6.40
N ASP A 56 18.34 19.11 -5.96
CA ASP A 56 18.87 20.35 -5.40
C ASP A 56 20.27 20.64 -5.99
N PRO A 57 20.41 21.71 -6.79
CA PRO A 57 21.71 22.06 -7.37
C PRO A 57 22.73 22.53 -6.33
N LYS A 58 22.31 22.92 -5.11
CA LYS A 58 23.27 23.31 -4.06
C LYS A 58 24.03 22.10 -3.52
N SER A 59 23.33 20.99 -3.27
CA SER A 59 23.92 19.71 -2.89
C SER A 59 24.39 18.88 -4.10
N SER A 60 24.10 19.31 -5.33
CA SER A 60 24.35 18.54 -6.56
C SER A 60 23.67 17.17 -6.61
N LEU A 61 22.63 16.97 -5.79
CA LEU A 61 21.93 15.70 -5.72
C LEU A 61 20.66 15.72 -6.55
N LEU A 62 20.42 14.62 -7.25
CA LEU A 62 19.12 14.25 -7.76
C LEU A 62 18.76 12.86 -7.27
N LEU A 63 17.70 12.79 -6.47
CA LEU A 63 17.21 11.60 -5.80
C LEU A 63 15.83 11.24 -6.34
N ALA A 64 15.57 9.94 -6.39
CA ALA A 64 14.23 9.41 -6.53
C ALA A 64 13.88 8.53 -5.33
N TYR A 65 12.64 8.64 -4.87
CA TYR A 65 12.03 7.69 -3.96
C TYR A 65 10.96 6.92 -4.70
N ILE A 66 11.01 5.60 -4.62
CA ILE A 66 10.06 4.70 -5.27
C ILE A 66 9.46 3.81 -4.20
N GLU A 67 8.14 3.82 -4.13
CA GLU A 67 7.38 2.96 -3.22
C GLU A 67 6.40 2.08 -3.99
N TYR A 68 6.41 0.78 -3.68
CA TYR A 68 5.44 -0.18 -4.21
C TYR A 68 4.59 -0.78 -3.09
N PHE A 69 3.28 -0.63 -3.23
CA PHE A 69 2.22 -1.13 -2.35
C PHE A 69 2.32 -0.71 -0.89
N GLY A 70 3.10 0.32 -0.55
CA GLY A 70 3.36 0.66 0.86
C GLY A 70 4.52 -0.11 1.49
N ILE A 71 5.09 -1.08 0.76
CA ILE A 71 5.96 -2.13 1.29
C ILE A 71 7.39 -1.95 0.81
N TYR A 72 7.62 -1.96 -0.51
CA TYR A 72 8.98 -1.80 -1.04
C TYR A 72 9.30 -0.33 -1.15
N ARG A 73 10.19 0.15 -0.29
CA ARG A 73 10.65 1.54 -0.25
C ARG A 73 12.08 1.60 -0.75
N ILE A 74 12.32 2.36 -1.81
CA ILE A 74 13.59 2.38 -2.54
C ILE A 74 14.04 3.83 -2.70
N ILE A 75 15.26 4.12 -2.29
CA ILE A 75 15.94 5.37 -2.62
C ILE A 75 16.89 5.10 -3.77
N VAL A 76 16.88 5.98 -4.78
CA VAL A 76 17.74 5.92 -5.95
C VAL A 76 18.47 7.26 -6.08
N ARG A 77 19.79 7.23 -6.22
CA ARG A 77 20.54 8.42 -6.64
C ARG A 77 20.60 8.45 -8.17
N LEU A 78 19.88 9.40 -8.76
CA LEU A 78 19.86 9.60 -10.21
C LEU A 78 21.05 10.43 -10.70
N SER A 79 21.60 11.30 -9.85
CA SER A 79 22.85 12.01 -10.12
C SER A 79 23.49 12.54 -8.83
N ALA A 80 24.82 12.57 -8.80
CA ALA A 80 25.64 13.28 -7.81
C ALA A 80 26.26 14.57 -8.38
N GLN A 81 25.82 15.00 -9.57
CA GLN A 81 26.31 16.18 -10.29
C GLN A 81 25.13 16.99 -10.86
N TYR A 82 24.01 16.99 -10.14
CA TYR A 82 22.80 17.66 -10.57
C TYR A 82 23.02 19.17 -10.65
N SER A 83 22.80 19.73 -11.84
CA SER A 83 22.93 21.16 -12.12
C SER A 83 21.64 21.79 -12.64
N GLY A 84 20.52 21.06 -12.52
CA GLY A 84 19.20 21.52 -12.95
C GLY A 84 18.55 22.47 -11.94
N THR A 85 17.32 22.88 -12.24
CA THR A 85 16.49 23.68 -11.33
C THR A 85 16.06 22.88 -10.10
N PRO A 86 15.97 23.47 -8.91
CA PRO A 86 15.44 22.78 -7.74
C PRO A 86 14.07 22.17 -8.01
N ILE A 87 13.86 20.93 -7.56
CA ILE A 87 12.61 20.20 -7.79
C ILE A 87 12.24 19.33 -6.60
N ASN A 88 10.94 19.32 -6.27
CA ASN A 88 10.32 18.37 -5.36
C ASN A 88 8.94 18.05 -5.93
N ARG A 89 8.80 16.87 -6.55
CA ARG A 89 7.58 16.45 -7.24
C ARG A 89 7.33 14.98 -6.99
N SER A 90 6.07 14.66 -6.68
CA SER A 90 5.61 13.30 -6.46
C SER A 90 4.49 12.94 -7.42
N TYR A 91 4.51 11.70 -7.88
CA TYR A 91 3.38 11.02 -8.50
C TYR A 91 3.01 9.84 -7.62
N ALA A 92 1.77 9.78 -7.16
CA ALA A 92 1.29 8.67 -6.37
C ALA A 92 -0.13 8.26 -6.76
N ILE A 93 -0.41 6.96 -6.66
CA ILE A 93 -1.73 6.38 -6.87
C ILE A 93 -2.06 5.37 -5.79
N ASN A 94 -3.35 5.20 -5.53
CA ASN A 94 -3.85 4.00 -4.86
C ASN A 94 -3.98 2.90 -5.94
N PRO A 95 -3.11 1.87 -5.93
CA PRO A 95 -3.08 0.85 -6.97
C PRO A 95 -4.34 -0.03 -6.98
N ARG A 96 -5.17 0.01 -5.93
CA ARG A 96 -6.46 -0.69 -5.90
C ARG A 96 -7.52 -0.02 -6.77
N THR A 97 -7.48 1.31 -6.83
CA THR A 97 -8.54 2.13 -7.47
C THR A 97 -8.04 2.83 -8.73
N GLY A 98 -6.73 2.95 -8.93
CA GLY A 98 -6.13 3.79 -9.97
C GLY A 98 -6.18 5.30 -9.67
N CYS A 99 -6.97 5.73 -8.68
CA CYS A 99 -7.05 7.14 -8.27
C CYS A 99 -5.70 7.70 -7.80
N GLY A 100 -5.41 8.92 -8.24
CA GLY A 100 -4.24 9.69 -7.79
C GLY A 100 -4.32 10.06 -6.31
N LEU A 101 -3.15 10.13 -5.67
CA LEU A 101 -2.97 10.56 -4.28
C LEU A 101 -2.06 11.77 -4.26
N ASN A 102 -2.42 12.76 -3.45
CA ASN A 102 -1.52 13.88 -3.16
C ASN A 102 -0.64 13.49 -1.97
N VAL A 103 0.65 13.32 -2.20
CA VAL A 103 1.62 12.93 -1.17
C VAL A 103 2.83 13.85 -1.20
N ILE A 104 3.34 14.16 -0.01
CA ILE A 104 4.58 14.89 0.16
C ILE A 104 5.61 13.90 0.69
N VAL A 105 6.76 13.83 0.02
CA VAL A 105 7.87 12.96 0.41
C VAL A 105 9.03 13.84 0.83
N ASP A 106 9.54 13.63 2.04
CA ASP A 106 10.73 14.30 2.53
C ASP A 106 11.98 13.56 2.08
N LEU A 107 12.73 14.18 1.18
CA LEU A 107 13.99 13.66 0.63
C LEU A 107 15.17 14.60 0.90
N ASN A 108 15.06 15.44 1.93
CA ASN A 108 16.10 16.39 2.31
C ASN A 108 17.25 15.71 3.07
N PHE A 109 17.96 14.81 2.39
CA PHE A 109 19.14 14.12 2.90
C PHE A 109 20.42 14.90 2.57
N SER A 110 21.45 14.77 3.42
CA SER A 110 22.81 15.17 3.06
C SER A 110 23.46 14.13 2.14
N ASP A 111 24.56 14.51 1.47
CA ASP A 111 25.32 13.58 0.61
C ASP A 111 25.94 12.43 1.43
N GLU A 112 26.34 12.71 2.68
CA GLU A 112 26.81 11.68 3.61
C GLU A 112 25.68 10.69 3.95
N ASN A 113 24.47 11.18 4.25
CA ASN A 113 23.33 10.30 4.52
C ASN A 113 22.98 9.42 3.32
N ILE A 114 23.01 9.98 2.11
CA ILE A 114 22.75 9.21 0.88
C ILE A 114 23.83 8.16 0.66
N SER A 115 25.10 8.52 0.82
CA SER A 115 26.20 7.57 0.67
C SER A 115 26.10 6.43 1.68
N GLU A 116 25.70 6.72 2.92
CA GLU A 116 25.42 5.70 3.93
C GLU A 116 24.25 4.80 3.52
N ILE A 117 23.10 5.38 3.12
CA ILE A 117 21.92 4.61 2.66
C ILE A 117 22.27 3.68 1.49
N LEU A 118 23.07 4.15 0.54
CA LEU A 118 23.43 3.38 -0.66
C LEU A 118 24.48 2.29 -0.40
N THR A 119 25.36 2.49 0.60
CA THR A 119 26.36 1.49 0.98
C THR A 119 25.83 0.49 1.99
N ASN A 120 24.89 0.92 2.84
CA ASN A 120 24.18 0.09 3.76
C ASN A 120 23.17 -0.77 2.99
N LYS A 121 23.47 -2.06 2.87
CA LYS A 121 22.54 -3.03 2.32
C LYS A 121 21.47 -3.29 3.38
N GLU A 122 20.54 -2.37 3.56
CA GLU A 122 19.27 -2.72 4.17
C GLU A 122 18.64 -3.80 3.28
N ILE A 123 18.81 -5.05 3.70
CA ILE A 123 18.19 -6.19 3.06
C ILE A 123 16.69 -6.03 3.28
N LEU A 124 15.89 -6.61 2.38
CA LEU A 124 14.50 -7.00 2.65
C LEU A 124 14.27 -7.71 4.01
N ALA A 125 15.31 -8.13 4.72
CA ALA A 125 15.25 -8.58 6.10
C ALA A 125 14.78 -7.49 7.08
N GLY A 126 14.89 -6.21 6.71
CA GLY A 126 14.33 -5.05 7.44
C GLY A 126 12.87 -4.74 7.11
N LEU A 127 12.22 -5.51 6.22
CA LEU A 127 10.76 -5.47 6.08
C LEU A 127 10.18 -5.95 7.40
N THR A 128 9.80 -5.01 8.25
CA THR A 128 9.25 -5.37 9.55
C THR A 128 7.85 -5.94 9.36
N GLU A 129 7.47 -6.89 10.21
CA GLU A 129 6.07 -7.33 10.31
C GLU A 129 5.12 -6.14 10.47
N GLN A 130 5.58 -5.04 11.07
CA GLN A 130 4.84 -3.80 11.25
C GLN A 130 4.54 -3.08 9.93
N VAL A 131 5.53 -2.93 9.02
CA VAL A 131 5.29 -2.33 7.69
C VAL A 131 4.26 -3.15 6.91
N ILE A 132 4.35 -4.48 6.99
CA ILE A 132 3.36 -5.37 6.38
C ILE A 132 1.99 -5.20 7.05
N ALA A 133 1.95 -5.20 8.38
CA ALA A 133 0.74 -5.08 9.17
C ALA A 133 -0.02 -3.79 8.89
N ASP A 134 0.68 -2.65 8.81
CA ASP A 134 0.08 -1.33 8.56
C ASP A 134 -0.65 -1.25 7.21
N ILE A 135 -0.25 -2.07 6.24
CA ILE A 135 -0.89 -2.15 4.92
C ILE A 135 -1.94 -3.27 4.87
N ILE A 136 -1.61 -4.46 5.37
CA ILE A 136 -2.46 -5.66 5.22
C ILE A 136 -3.60 -5.66 6.24
N GLN A 137 -3.36 -5.30 7.51
CA GLN A 137 -4.38 -5.43 8.56
C GLN A 137 -5.63 -4.58 8.30
N PRO A 138 -5.53 -3.29 7.94
CA PRO A 138 -6.73 -2.51 7.60
C PRO A 138 -7.52 -3.16 6.47
N ARG A 139 -6.82 -3.74 5.48
CA ARG A 139 -7.46 -4.42 4.37
C ARG A 139 -8.14 -5.73 4.78
N LEU A 140 -7.54 -6.52 5.65
CA LEU A 140 -8.17 -7.74 6.17
C LEU A 140 -9.50 -7.42 6.87
N VAL A 141 -9.56 -6.31 7.62
CA VAL A 141 -10.79 -5.84 8.26
C VAL A 141 -11.84 -5.43 7.21
N GLU A 142 -11.45 -4.67 6.19
CA GLU A 142 -12.35 -4.29 5.08
C GLU A 142 -12.91 -5.51 4.34
N VAL A 143 -12.05 -6.49 4.00
CA VAL A 143 -12.46 -7.72 3.31
C VAL A 143 -13.41 -8.52 4.18
N PHE A 144 -13.09 -8.70 5.46
CA PHE A 144 -13.96 -9.39 6.40
C PHE A 144 -15.35 -8.74 6.47
N ASN A 145 -15.41 -7.41 6.60
CA ASN A 145 -16.67 -6.68 6.65
C ASN A 145 -17.45 -6.82 5.34
N SER A 146 -16.78 -6.69 4.19
CA SER A 146 -17.45 -6.84 2.89
C SER A 146 -18.02 -8.24 2.69
N GLU A 147 -17.28 -9.30 3.08
CA GLU A 147 -17.76 -10.67 2.97
C GLU A 147 -18.90 -10.96 3.96
N ARG A 148 -18.84 -10.40 5.17
CA ARG A 148 -19.95 -10.44 6.13
C ARG A 148 -21.21 -9.81 5.54
N ASP A 149 -21.09 -8.63 4.96
CA ASP A 149 -22.23 -7.86 4.45
C ASP A 149 -22.86 -8.57 3.24
N LYS A 150 -22.06 -9.16 2.35
CA LYS A 150 -22.55 -10.03 1.26
C LYS A 150 -23.29 -11.25 1.80
N ALA A 151 -22.67 -11.98 2.74
CA ALA A 151 -23.27 -13.18 3.31
C ALA A 151 -24.61 -12.87 4.02
N LEU A 152 -24.68 -11.76 4.75
CA LEU A 152 -25.92 -11.29 5.37
C LEU A 152 -26.97 -10.91 4.32
N HIS A 153 -26.58 -10.17 3.27
CA HIS A 153 -27.50 -9.78 2.21
C HIS A 153 -28.11 -11.00 1.50
N GLU A 154 -27.28 -11.97 1.12
CA GLU A 154 -27.73 -13.21 0.50
C GLU A 154 -28.62 -14.04 1.44
N ALA A 155 -28.25 -14.12 2.73
CA ALA A 155 -29.04 -14.81 3.74
C ALA A 155 -30.42 -14.17 3.94
N LEU A 156 -30.49 -12.84 3.96
CA LEU A 156 -31.73 -12.09 4.09
C LEU A 156 -32.62 -12.24 2.85
N LEU A 157 -32.06 -12.13 1.65
CA LEU A 157 -32.81 -12.35 0.40
C LEU A 157 -33.38 -13.76 0.34
N PHE A 158 -32.58 -14.76 0.69
CA PHE A 158 -33.05 -16.14 0.79
C PHE A 158 -34.17 -16.27 1.83
N ALA A 159 -34.00 -15.69 3.02
CA ALA A 159 -34.98 -15.77 4.08
C ALA A 159 -36.31 -15.11 3.71
N LEU A 160 -36.27 -13.92 3.07
CA LEU A 160 -37.46 -13.22 2.58
C LEU A 160 -38.18 -14.04 1.51
N ALA A 161 -37.46 -14.61 0.54
CA ALA A 161 -38.05 -15.46 -0.50
C ALA A 161 -38.69 -16.75 0.05
N ASN A 162 -38.30 -17.18 1.26
CA ASN A 162 -38.73 -18.44 1.87
C ASN A 162 -39.53 -18.24 3.17
N CYS A 163 -39.95 -17.01 3.49
CA CYS A 163 -40.70 -16.73 4.74
C CYS A 163 -42.21 -16.93 4.62
N GLY A 164 -42.71 -17.22 3.42
CA GLY A 164 -44.14 -17.40 3.15
C GLY A 164 -44.92 -16.11 2.86
N ALA A 165 -44.31 -14.94 3.04
CA ALA A 165 -44.88 -13.64 2.67
C ALA A 165 -44.70 -13.37 1.16
N LYS A 166 -45.64 -12.63 0.57
CA LYS A 166 -45.53 -12.08 -0.78
C LYS A 166 -45.04 -10.64 -0.74
N GLU A 167 -44.51 -10.17 -1.86
CA GLU A 167 -44.13 -8.77 -2.01
C GLU A 167 -45.33 -7.84 -1.78
N GLY A 168 -45.16 -6.85 -0.91
CA GLY A 168 -46.23 -5.94 -0.49
C GLY A 168 -47.03 -6.38 0.75
N ASP A 169 -46.84 -7.61 1.23
CA ASP A 169 -47.48 -8.07 2.47
C ASP A 169 -46.91 -7.36 3.70
N ILE A 170 -47.76 -7.13 4.70
CA ILE A 170 -47.33 -6.74 6.04
C ILE A 170 -46.73 -7.97 6.72
N LEU A 171 -45.46 -7.88 7.13
CA LEU A 171 -44.79 -8.98 7.82
C LEU A 171 -45.43 -9.24 9.18
N THR A 172 -45.84 -10.49 9.42
CA THR A 172 -46.35 -10.96 10.70
C THR A 172 -45.20 -11.37 11.62
N LYS A 173 -45.50 -11.62 12.90
CA LYS A 173 -44.52 -12.17 13.84
C LYS A 173 -43.97 -13.53 13.38
N ASP A 174 -44.79 -14.36 12.75
CA ASP A 174 -44.36 -15.66 12.24
C ASP A 174 -43.41 -15.51 11.05
N HIS A 175 -43.67 -14.57 10.15
CA HIS A 175 -42.72 -14.23 9.08
C HIS A 175 -41.39 -13.76 9.67
N ILE A 176 -41.40 -12.88 10.68
CA ILE A 176 -40.18 -12.41 11.34
C ILE A 176 -39.40 -13.57 11.97
N ASN A 177 -40.07 -14.49 12.66
CA ASN A 177 -39.42 -15.65 13.27
C ASN A 177 -38.78 -16.56 12.21
N ILE A 178 -39.46 -16.81 11.09
CA ILE A 178 -38.92 -17.60 9.98
C ILE A 178 -37.73 -16.88 9.34
N ILE A 179 -37.82 -15.57 9.11
CA ILE A 179 -36.74 -14.77 8.54
C ILE A 179 -35.50 -14.85 9.44
N SER A 180 -35.65 -14.63 10.74
CA SER A 180 -34.54 -14.71 11.70
C SER A 180 -33.89 -16.10 11.71
N LYS A 181 -34.70 -17.16 11.70
CA LYS A 181 -34.21 -18.55 11.67
C LYS A 181 -33.40 -18.81 10.39
N LEU A 182 -34.01 -18.59 9.22
CA LEU A 182 -33.40 -18.86 7.92
C LEU A 182 -32.15 -18.02 7.68
N THR A 183 -32.17 -16.75 8.07
CA THR A 183 -31.00 -15.87 7.97
C THR A 183 -29.84 -16.43 8.80
N THR A 184 -30.10 -16.81 10.05
CA THR A 184 -29.07 -17.36 10.95
C THR A 184 -28.51 -18.68 10.43
N GLU A 185 -29.37 -19.60 9.98
CA GLU A 185 -28.96 -20.88 9.40
C GLU A 185 -28.06 -20.65 8.17
N ARG A 186 -28.42 -19.70 7.31
CA ARG A 186 -27.67 -19.40 6.09
C ARG A 186 -26.36 -18.66 6.37
N MET A 187 -26.28 -17.88 7.45
CA MET A 187 -25.04 -17.23 7.91
C MET A 187 -24.08 -18.18 8.63
N MET A 188 -24.55 -19.34 9.11
CA MET A 188 -23.75 -20.27 9.92
C MET A 188 -22.41 -20.67 9.28
N PRO A 189 -22.32 -20.98 7.96
CA PRO A 189 -21.04 -21.30 7.33
C PRO A 189 -20.00 -20.16 7.45
N PHE A 190 -20.43 -18.91 7.24
CA PHE A 190 -19.57 -17.74 7.41
C PHE A 190 -19.09 -17.60 8.86
N LEU A 191 -20.02 -17.71 9.83
CA LEU A 191 -19.71 -17.61 11.26
C LEU A 191 -18.71 -18.68 11.70
N MET A 192 -18.94 -19.94 11.33
CA MET A 192 -18.05 -21.05 11.66
C MET A 192 -16.66 -20.89 11.04
N ASN A 193 -16.59 -20.43 9.79
CA ASN A 193 -15.31 -20.15 9.14
C ASN A 193 -14.54 -19.02 9.88
N SER A 194 -15.24 -17.96 10.28
CA SER A 194 -14.63 -16.83 11.01
C SER A 194 -14.08 -17.22 12.39
N LEU A 195 -14.78 -18.10 13.12
CA LEU A 195 -14.35 -18.61 14.43
C LEU A 195 -13.12 -19.53 14.29
N ASN A 196 -13.10 -20.37 13.26
CA ASN A 196 -11.97 -21.26 12.98
C ASN A 196 -10.69 -20.50 12.60
N LEU A 197 -10.84 -19.41 11.83
CA LEU A 197 -9.72 -18.52 11.50
C LEU A 197 -9.13 -17.87 12.76
N ARG A 198 -9.98 -17.36 13.66
CA ARG A 198 -9.54 -16.75 14.94
C ARG A 198 -8.75 -17.72 15.82
N ARG A 199 -9.24 -18.95 16.01
CA ARG A 199 -8.55 -19.97 16.81
C ARG A 199 -7.18 -20.36 16.25
N LYS A 200 -7.02 -20.37 14.90
CA LYS A 200 -5.73 -20.64 14.27
C LYS A 200 -4.72 -19.53 14.52
N THR A 201 -5.14 -18.26 14.45
CA THR A 201 -4.28 -17.12 14.74
C THR A 201 -3.81 -17.08 16.20
N GLU A 202 -4.70 -17.35 17.16
CA GLU A 202 -4.35 -17.36 18.60
C GLU A 202 -3.31 -18.43 18.96
N ASN A 203 -3.42 -19.61 18.33
CA ASN A 203 -2.48 -20.72 18.52
C ASN A 203 -1.10 -20.47 17.89
N MET A 204 -1.01 -19.63 16.85
CA MET A 204 0.27 -19.28 16.21
C MET A 204 1.03 -18.20 16.98
N SER A 205 0.34 -17.29 17.68
CA SER A 205 0.95 -16.24 18.50
C SER A 205 1.38 -16.69 19.91
N SER A 206 1.23 -17.98 20.23
CA SER A 206 1.56 -18.56 21.54
C SER A 206 2.79 -19.49 21.52
N ASN A 207 3.48 -19.59 20.37
CA ASN A 207 4.72 -20.35 20.15
C ASN A 207 5.84 -19.39 19.69
#